data_AF-A0A4Q3H3U7-F1
#
_entry.id   AF-A0A4Q3H3U7-F1
#
_cell.length_a   1.000
_cell.length_b   1.000
_cell.length_c   1.000
_cell.angle_alpha   90.00
_cell.angle_beta   90.00
_cell.angle_gamma   90.00
#
_symmetry.space_group_name_H-M   'P 1'
#
loop_
_entity.id
_entity.type
_entity.pdbx_description
1 polymer ?
#
loop_
_entity_poly.entity_id
_entity_poly.type
_entity_poly.pdbx_seq_one_letter_code
_entity_poly.pdbx_strand_id
1 'polypeptide(L)'
;MDVEAAGHLWKAALAHIEEIEPETLAWARSIGPATFRRLRLKQFLTEYCFVVYASGFRYSVVDAKFPAISKAFKNFQPEDLAGMTKLQPVLAVFANQRKAEAFLKGAKSVIAE
;
A
#
# COMPACT_ATOMS: atom_id res chain seq x y z
N MET A 1 14.20 -8.57 17.04
CA MET A 1 12.90 -8.11 17.56
C MET A 1 12.27 -9.30 18.21
N ASP A 2 12.02 -9.22 19.51
CA ASP A 2 11.45 -10.31 20.31
C ASP A 2 10.00 -10.56 19.87
N VAL A 3 9.65 -11.83 19.64
CA VAL A 3 8.34 -12.24 19.13
C VAL A 3 7.26 -11.95 20.17
N GLU A 4 7.58 -12.05 21.46
CA GLU A 4 6.66 -11.67 22.54
C GLU A 4 6.37 -10.17 22.54
N ALA A 5 7.40 -9.34 22.40
CA ALA A 5 7.25 -7.88 22.34
C ALA A 5 6.39 -7.43 21.14
N ALA A 6 6.54 -8.08 19.98
CA ALA A 6 5.71 -7.84 18.80
C ALA A 6 4.24 -8.24 19.03
N GLY A 7 4.01 -9.37 19.72
CA GLY A 7 2.66 -9.82 20.09
C GLY A 7 1.95 -8.86 21.05
N HIS A 8 2.67 -8.29 22.02
CA HIS A 8 2.14 -7.28 22.93
C HIS A 8 1.80 -5.96 22.20
N LEU A 9 2.68 -5.52 21.29
CA LEU A 9 2.45 -4.32 20.49
C LEU A 9 1.19 -4.45 19.61
N TRP A 10 1.02 -5.62 18.97
CA TRP A 10 -0.15 -5.90 18.14
C TRP A 10 -1.46 -5.86 18.96
N LYS A 11 -1.49 -6.52 20.13
CA LYS A 11 -2.68 -6.53 20.99
C LYS A 11 -3.06 -5.12 21.45
N ALA A 12 -2.06 -4.32 21.84
CA ALA A 12 -2.29 -2.93 22.25
C ALA A 12 -2.82 -2.06 21.10
N ALA A 13 -2.24 -2.19 19.90
CA ALA A 13 -2.71 -1.46 18.72
C ALA A 13 -4.13 -1.90 18.29
N LEU A 14 -4.43 -3.20 18.35
CA LEU A 14 -5.76 -3.71 18.03
C LEU A 14 -6.83 -3.19 18.99
N ALA A 15 -6.55 -3.21 20.30
CA ALA A 15 -7.45 -2.69 21.31
C ALA A 15 -7.72 -1.19 21.11
N HIS A 16 -6.68 -0.42 20.78
CA HIS A 16 -6.81 1.00 20.50
C HIS A 16 -7.72 1.30 19.29
N ILE A 17 -7.58 0.53 18.21
CA ILE A 17 -8.44 0.68 17.02
C ILE A 17 -9.87 0.24 17.32
N GLU A 18 -10.07 -0.82 18.12
CA GLU A 18 -11.40 -1.29 18.53
C GLU A 18 -12.16 -0.25 19.36
N GLU A 19 -11.44 0.59 20.11
CA GLU A 19 -12.02 1.71 20.89
C GLU A 19 -12.31 2.95 20.04
N ILE A 20 -11.38 3.34 19.15
CA ILE A 20 -11.46 4.64 18.44
C ILE A 20 -12.19 4.52 17.10
N GLU A 21 -11.99 3.43 16.36
CA GLU A 21 -12.56 3.22 15.02
C GLU A 21 -13.15 1.81 14.86
N PRO A 22 -14.20 1.45 15.63
CA PRO A 22 -14.79 0.11 15.60
C PRO A 22 -15.36 -0.25 14.22
N GLU A 23 -15.86 0.72 13.47
CA GLU A 23 -16.36 0.51 12.10
C GLU A 23 -15.23 0.16 11.12
N THR A 24 -14.08 0.84 11.20
CA THR A 24 -12.89 0.51 10.40
C THR A 24 -12.44 -0.92 10.68
N LEU A 25 -12.45 -1.33 11.94
CA LEU A 25 -12.08 -2.70 12.33
C LEU A 25 -13.08 -3.74 11.83
N ALA A 26 -14.38 -3.46 11.93
CA ALA A 26 -15.43 -4.34 11.42
C ALA A 26 -15.34 -4.49 9.90
N TRP A 27 -15.11 -3.39 9.18
CA TRP A 27 -14.86 -3.41 7.73
C TRP A 27 -13.63 -4.27 7.41
N ALA A 28 -12.50 -4.04 8.08
CA ALA A 28 -11.26 -4.79 7.84
C ALA A 28 -11.46 -6.30 8.07
N ARG A 29 -12.17 -6.68 9.15
CA ARG A 29 -12.54 -8.09 9.44
C ARG A 29 -13.47 -8.69 8.38
N SER A 30 -14.24 -7.88 7.66
CA SER A 30 -15.13 -8.33 6.59
C SER A 30 -14.42 -8.60 5.25
N ILE A 31 -13.15 -8.19 5.11
CA ILE A 31 -12.37 -8.44 3.89
C ILE A 31 -12.02 -9.92 3.78
N GLY A 32 -12.45 -10.54 2.67
CA GLY A 32 -12.13 -11.93 2.35
C GLY A 32 -11.80 -12.13 0.88
N PRO A 33 -11.59 -13.38 0.43
CA PRO A 33 -11.21 -13.69 -0.95
C PRO A 33 -12.19 -13.12 -2.00
N ALA A 34 -13.49 -13.08 -1.67
CA ALA A 34 -14.51 -12.52 -2.55
C ALA A 34 -14.36 -11.00 -2.76
N THR A 35 -13.88 -10.27 -1.76
CA THR A 35 -13.58 -8.83 -1.85
C THR A 35 -12.45 -8.60 -2.84
N PHE A 36 -11.39 -9.41 -2.75
CA PHE A 36 -10.26 -9.34 -3.69
C PHE A 36 -10.66 -9.65 -5.13
N ARG A 37 -11.52 -10.66 -5.36
CA ARG A 37 -12.03 -10.99 -6.70
C ARG A 37 -12.83 -9.87 -7.37
N ARG A 38 -13.38 -8.94 -6.58
CA ARG A 38 -14.18 -7.80 -7.09
C ARG A 38 -13.35 -6.54 -7.29
N LEU A 39 -12.10 -6.49 -6.83
CA LEU A 39 -11.24 -5.35 -7.04
C LEU A 39 -10.85 -5.26 -8.51
N ARG A 40 -11.06 -4.09 -9.11
CA ARG A 40 -10.49 -3.81 -10.44
C ARG A 40 -8.98 -3.71 -10.29
N LEU A 41 -8.24 -4.17 -11.30
CA LEU A 41 -6.77 -4.18 -11.28
C LEU A 41 -6.16 -2.83 -10.84
N LYS A 42 -6.66 -1.71 -11.37
CA LYS A 42 -6.23 -0.37 -10.96
C LYS A 42 -6.42 -0.10 -9.46
N GLN A 43 -7.56 -0.49 -8.90
CA GLN A 43 -7.84 -0.32 -7.47
C GLN A 43 -6.88 -1.17 -6.64
N PHE A 44 -6.68 -2.44 -7.04
CA PHE A 44 -5.71 -3.31 -6.39
C PHE A 44 -4.30 -2.70 -6.41
N LEU A 45 -3.83 -2.20 -7.55
CA LEU A 45 -2.51 -1.57 -7.68
C LEU A 45 -2.39 -0.29 -6.83
N THR A 46 -3.48 0.46 -6.69
CA THR A 46 -3.53 1.65 -5.81
C THR A 46 -3.34 1.26 -4.35
N GLU A 47 -4.14 0.31 -3.86
CA GLU A 47 -4.05 -0.17 -2.47
C GLU A 47 -2.71 -0.84 -2.19
N TYR A 48 -2.22 -1.64 -3.14
CA TYR A 48 -0.91 -2.27 -3.04
C TYR A 48 0.22 -1.24 -2.91
N CYS A 49 0.20 -0.17 -3.72
CA CYS A 49 1.16 0.93 -3.59
C CYS A 49 1.09 1.57 -2.21
N PHE A 50 -0.12 1.86 -1.72
CA PHE A 50 -0.33 2.47 -0.41
C PHE A 50 0.28 1.61 0.69
N VAL A 51 0.00 0.30 0.71
CA VAL A 51 0.56 -0.64 1.70
C VAL A 51 2.09 -0.72 1.63
N VAL A 52 2.66 -0.75 0.42
CA VAL A 52 4.12 -0.73 0.23
C VAL A 52 4.72 0.52 0.87
N TYR A 53 4.11 1.70 0.75
CA TYR A 53 4.64 2.91 1.38
C TYR A 53 4.25 3.07 2.86
N ALA A 54 3.07 2.63 3.28
CA ALA A 54 2.65 2.65 4.68
C ALA A 54 3.54 1.76 5.57
N SER A 55 4.13 0.69 5.01
CA SER A 55 5.06 -0.15 5.76
C SER A 55 6.35 0.60 6.12
N GLY A 56 6.50 1.00 7.38
CA GLY A 56 7.71 1.64 7.90
C GLY A 56 7.75 3.16 7.79
N PHE A 57 6.63 3.80 7.42
CA PHE A 57 6.48 5.26 7.49
C PHE A 57 5.23 5.64 8.28
N ARG A 58 5.23 6.84 8.86
CA ARG A 58 4.04 7.37 9.54
C ARG A 58 2.92 7.57 8.52
N TYR A 59 1.70 7.16 8.87
CA TYR A 59 0.52 7.30 8.02
C TYR A 59 0.38 8.72 7.46
N SER A 60 0.49 9.75 8.32
CA SER A 60 0.37 11.16 7.91
C SER A 60 1.37 11.60 6.84
N VAL A 61 2.58 11.02 6.82
CA VAL A 61 3.59 11.32 5.79
C VAL A 61 3.24 10.66 4.47
N VAL A 62 2.74 9.43 4.52
CA VAL A 62 2.35 8.69 3.32
C VAL A 62 1.12 9.33 2.71
N ASP A 63 0.08 9.56 3.52
CA ASP A 63 -1.19 10.17 3.09
C ASP A 63 -0.97 11.53 2.40
N ALA A 64 -0.17 12.42 3.00
CA ALA A 64 0.15 13.73 2.42
C ALA A 64 0.89 13.64 1.06
N LYS A 65 1.70 12.59 0.85
CA LYS A 65 2.48 12.41 -0.39
C LYS A 65 1.80 11.51 -1.42
N PHE A 66 0.81 10.72 -1.01
CA PHE A 66 0.24 9.67 -1.84
C PHE A 66 -0.38 10.18 -3.14
N PRO A 67 -1.06 11.34 -3.20
CA PRO A 67 -1.54 11.89 -4.46
C PRO A 67 -0.42 12.14 -5.48
N ALA A 68 0.74 12.64 -5.02
CA ALA A 68 1.90 12.86 -5.88
C ALA A 68 2.58 11.54 -6.28
N ILE A 69 2.65 10.55 -5.37
CA ILE A 69 3.13 9.20 -5.68
C ILE A 69 2.25 8.55 -6.76
N SER A 70 0.92 8.63 -6.60
CA SER A 70 -0.05 8.11 -7.57
C SER A 70 0.18 8.72 -8.96
N LYS A 71 0.32 10.05 -9.03
CA LYS A 71 0.62 10.74 -10.30
C LYS A 71 1.96 10.31 -10.90
N ALA A 72 2.99 10.14 -10.08
CA ALA A 72 4.31 9.69 -10.52
C ALA A 72 4.27 8.26 -11.09
N PHE A 73 3.44 7.39 -10.52
CA PHE A 73 3.10 6.05 -11.04
C PHE A 73 1.94 6.06 -12.05
N LYS A 74 1.73 7.18 -12.76
CA LYS A 74 0.77 7.29 -13.87
C LYS A 74 -0.66 6.93 -13.45
N ASN A 75 -1.04 7.31 -12.23
CA ASN A 75 -2.33 6.99 -11.62
C ASN A 75 -2.65 5.49 -11.62
N PHE A 76 -1.61 4.66 -11.58
CA PHE A 76 -1.72 3.19 -11.54
C PHE A 76 -2.45 2.57 -12.73
N GLN A 77 -2.36 3.19 -13.91
CA GLN A 77 -2.87 2.58 -15.14
C GLN A 77 -1.99 1.38 -15.52
N PRO A 78 -2.57 0.18 -15.73
CA PRO A 78 -1.80 -1.03 -15.99
C PRO A 78 -0.85 -0.92 -17.19
N GLU A 79 -1.32 -0.31 -18.28
CA GLU A 79 -0.57 -0.18 -19.53
C GLU A 79 0.66 0.72 -19.34
N ASP A 80 0.48 1.83 -18.62
CA ASP A 80 1.56 2.76 -18.29
C ASP A 80 2.59 2.11 -17.36
N LEU A 81 2.13 1.36 -16.35
CA LEU A 81 3.00 0.67 -15.39
C LEU A 81 3.80 -0.47 -16.02
N ALA A 82 3.18 -1.23 -16.93
CA ALA A 82 3.86 -2.28 -17.68
C ALA A 82 5.06 -1.73 -18.47
N GLY A 83 4.84 -0.59 -19.16
CA GLY A 83 5.87 0.11 -19.94
C GLY A 83 6.86 0.96 -19.12
N MET A 84 6.60 1.18 -17.82
CA MET A 84 7.42 2.07 -16.99
C MET A 84 8.81 1.47 -16.74
N THR A 85 9.86 2.25 -17.03
CA THR A 85 11.27 1.90 -16.80
C THR A 85 12.01 2.91 -15.91
N LYS A 86 11.48 4.14 -15.81
CA LYS A 86 12.10 5.25 -15.08
C LYS A 86 11.40 5.48 -13.75
N LEU A 87 12.15 5.42 -12.64
CA LEU A 87 11.63 5.69 -11.30
C LEU A 87 11.88 7.13 -10.82
N GLN A 88 12.69 7.91 -11.53
CA GLN A 88 13.07 9.27 -11.15
C GLN A 88 11.89 10.16 -10.74
N PRO A 89 10.73 10.17 -11.46
CA PRO A 89 9.58 10.95 -11.03
C PRO A 89 9.02 10.55 -9.66
N VAL A 90 9.07 9.25 -9.32
CA VAL A 90 8.62 8.72 -8.04
C VAL A 90 9.61 9.09 -6.94
N LEU A 91 10.90 8.94 -7.22
CA LEU A 91 11.98 9.26 -6.28
C LEU A 91 12.03 10.74 -5.92
N ALA A 92 11.64 11.61 -6.86
CA ALA A 92 11.50 13.04 -6.61
C ALA A 92 10.40 13.36 -5.57
N VAL A 93 9.36 12.53 -5.47
CA VAL A 93 8.29 12.68 -4.47
C VAL A 93 8.69 12.03 -3.15
N PHE A 94 9.22 10.82 -3.24
CA PHE A 94 9.60 10.00 -2.10
C PHE A 94 10.90 9.26 -2.39
N ALA A 95 12.00 9.75 -1.83
CA ALA A 95 13.35 9.22 -2.03
C ALA A 95 13.57 7.85 -1.36
N ASN A 96 12.90 6.82 -1.87
CA ASN A 96 13.05 5.44 -1.42
C ASN A 96 13.06 4.49 -2.63
N GLN A 97 14.26 4.23 -3.13
CA GLN A 97 14.49 3.36 -4.29
C GLN A 97 13.90 1.97 -4.08
N ARG A 98 14.20 1.35 -2.93
CA ARG A 98 13.79 -0.03 -2.63
C ARG A 98 12.27 -0.22 -2.70
N LYS A 99 11.50 0.72 -2.16
CA LYS A 99 10.03 0.66 -2.22
C LYS A 99 9.48 0.93 -3.61
N ALA A 100 10.05 1.91 -4.32
CA ALA A 100 9.62 2.21 -5.69
C ALA A 100 9.86 1.02 -6.63
N GLU A 101 11.02 0.37 -6.53
CA GLU A 101 11.34 -0.86 -7.27
C GLU A 101 10.45 -2.04 -6.85
N ALA A 102 10.26 -2.25 -5.55
CA ALA A 102 9.42 -3.33 -5.05
C ALA A 102 7.99 -3.23 -5.56
N PHE A 103 7.40 -2.02 -5.49
CA PHE A 103 6.07 -1.77 -6.04
C PHE A 103 6.03 -2.02 -7.54
N LEU A 104 6.94 -1.41 -8.33
CA LEU A 104 6.91 -1.55 -9.79
C LEU A 104 7.10 -3.00 -10.23
N LYS A 105 8.01 -3.74 -9.57
CA LYS A 105 8.21 -5.17 -9.83
C LYS A 105 6.94 -5.97 -9.53
N GLY A 106 6.35 -5.79 -8.35
CA GLY A 106 5.12 -6.47 -7.97
C GLY A 106 3.95 -6.14 -8.88
N ALA A 107 3.78 -4.86 -9.23
CA ALA A 107 2.75 -4.40 -10.17
C ALA A 107 2.86 -5.10 -11.52
N LYS A 108 4.08 -5.18 -12.09
CA LYS A 108 4.31 -5.86 -13.37
C LYS A 108 4.00 -7.35 -13.32
N SER A 109 4.31 -8.02 -12.21
CA SER A 109 3.94 -9.44 -12.05
C SER A 109 2.43 -9.64 -12.04
N VAL A 110 1.69 -8.78 -11.34
CA VAL A 110 0.22 -8.86 -11.28
C VAL A 110 -0.44 -8.52 -12.60
N ILE A 111 0.12 -7.58 -13.38
CA ILE A 111 -0.40 -7.21 -14.70
C ILE A 111 -0.19 -8.34 -15.74
N ALA A 112 0.83 -9.19 -15.53
CA ALA A 112 1.17 -10.27 -16.44
C ALA A 112 0.44 -11.60 -16.19
N GLU A 113 -0.28 -11.72 -15.07
CA GLU A 113 -1.23 -12.83 -14.80
C GLU A 113 -2.56 -12.64 -15.53
#